data_AF-A0A523UB91-F1
#
_entry.id   AF-A0A523UB91-F1
#
_cell.length_a   1.000
_cell.length_b   1.000
_cell.length_c   1.000
_cell.angle_alpha   90.00
_cell.angle_beta   90.00
_cell.angle_gamma   90.00
#
_symmetry.space_group_name_H-M   'P 1'
#
loop_
_entity.id
_entity.type
_entity.pdbx_description
1 polymer ?
#
loop_
_entity_poly.entity_id
_entity_poly.type
_entity_poly.pdbx_seq_one_letter_code
_entity_poly.pdbx_strand_id
1 'polypeptide(L)' 'MKTVEYLAFVFIGAGILGLIGYLARDFFVDPAVHLVLRVLAGIAAVGFVLLLGYVGWDRIQRARKEPKEIKEVKH' A
#
# COMPACT_ATOMS: atom_id res chain seq x y z
N MET A 1 -14.19 -16.03 7.96
CA MET A 1 -14.09 -14.69 8.59
C MET A 1 -12.94 -13.85 8.04
N LYS A 2 -11.75 -14.42 7.78
CA LYS A 2 -10.55 -13.69 7.29
C LYS A 2 -10.70 -12.85 6.01
N THR A 3 -11.60 -13.23 5.08
CA THR A 3 -11.74 -12.53 3.78
C THR A 3 -12.39 -11.16 3.91
N VAL A 4 -13.37 -11.01 4.81
CA VAL A 4 -14.11 -9.74 5.01
C VAL A 4 -13.23 -8.70 5.70
N GLU A 5 -12.42 -9.13 6.67
CA GLU A 5 -11.42 -8.28 7.34
C GLU A 5 -10.36 -7.77 6.35
N TYR A 6 -9.90 -8.63 5.44
CA TYR A 6 -8.94 -8.24 4.40
C TYR A 6 -9.55 -7.24 3.42
N LEU A 7 -10.79 -7.46 2.99
CA LEU A 7 -11.55 -6.52 2.16
C LEU A 7 -11.73 -5.17 2.86
N ALA A 8 -12.10 -5.16 4.13
CA ALA A 8 -12.25 -3.93 4.91
C ALA A 8 -10.91 -3.17 5.02
N PHE A 9 -9.81 -3.88 5.27
CA PHE A 9 -8.49 -3.28 5.35
C PHE A 9 -8.04 -2.66 4.02
N VAL A 10 -8.30 -3.35 2.89
CA VAL A 10 -8.02 -2.81 1.55
C VAL A 10 -8.89 -1.58 1.27
N PHE A 11 -10.18 -1.61 1.62
CA PHE A 11 -11.08 -0.46 1.42
C PHE A 11 -10.67 0.76 2.26
N ILE A 12 -10.29 0.55 3.52
CA ILE A 12 -9.80 1.62 4.40
C ILE A 12 -8.49 2.18 3.85
N GLY A 13 -7.55 1.31 3.47
CA GLY A 13 -6.29 1.73 2.86
C GLY A 13 -6.49 2.51 1.57
N ALA A 14 -7.36 2.02 0.67
CA ALA A 14 -7.71 2.67 -0.58
C ALA A 14 -8.43 4.01 -0.36
N GLY A 15 -9.31 4.09 0.63
CA GLY A 15 -9.99 5.32 1.01
C GLY A 15 -9.02 6.39 1.51
N ILE A 16 -8.07 6.02 2.37
CA ILE A 16 -7.02 6.92 2.87
C ILE A 16 -6.11 7.36 1.71
N LEU A 17 -5.66 6.44 0.86
CA LEU A 17 -4.87 6.74 -0.33
C LEU A 17 -5.60 7.71 -1.28
N GLY A 18 -6.90 7.50 -1.51
CA GLY A 18 -7.74 8.37 -2.33
C GLY A 18 -7.89 9.77 -1.74
N LEU A 19 -8.09 9.88 -0.42
CA LEU A 19 -8.16 11.17 0.29
C LEU A 19 -6.84 11.95 0.22
N ILE A 20 -5.71 11.27 0.43
CA ILE A 20 -4.39 11.88 0.30
C ILE A 20 -4.17 12.37 -1.14
N GLY A 21 -4.54 11.55 -2.14
CA GLY A 21 -4.45 11.94 -3.55
C GLY A 21 -5.32 13.14 -3.90
N TYR A 22 -6.54 13.22 -3.34
CA TYR A 22 -7.43 14.34 -3.54
C TYR A 22 -6.89 15.63 -2.91
N LEU A 23 -6.37 15.58 -1.68
CA LEU A 23 -5.74 16.71 -1.02
C LEU A 23 -4.47 17.17 -1.75
N ALA A 24 -3.67 16.23 -2.25
CA ALA A 24 -2.48 16.55 -3.01
C ALA A 24 -2.82 17.21 -4.36
N ARG A 25 -4.00 16.93 -4.94
CA ARG A 25 -4.41 17.47 -6.25
C ARG A 25 -4.25 18.98 -6.34
N ASP A 26 -4.67 19.72 -5.32
CA ASP A 26 -4.59 21.19 -5.33
C ASP A 26 -3.13 21.67 -5.41
N PHE A 27 -2.21 20.96 -4.76
CA PHE A 27 -0.76 21.20 -4.85
C PHE A 27 -0.21 20.95 -6.27
N PHE A 28 -0.73 19.95 -6.97
CA PHE A 28 -0.36 19.63 -8.35
C PHE A 28 -1.00 20.55 -9.40
N VAL A 29 -2.10 21.24 -9.06
CA VAL A 29 -2.87 22.08 -10.00
C VAL A 29 -2.58 23.58 -9.81
N ASP A 30 -2.15 24.02 -8.62
CA ASP A 30 -1.79 25.42 -8.35
C ASP A 30 -0.57 25.94 -9.15
N PRO A 31 -0.76 26.81 -10.15
CA PRO A 31 0.32 27.32 -11.01
C PRO A 31 1.45 28.04 -10.27
N ALA A 32 1.27 28.42 -9.00
CA ALA A 32 2.32 28.98 -8.15
C ALA A 32 3.41 27.96 -7.77
N VAL A 33 3.10 26.65 -7.81
CA VAL A 33 4.05 25.60 -7.45
C VAL A 33 4.91 25.24 -8.67
N HIS A 34 6.23 25.41 -8.51
CA HIS A 34 7.22 25.11 -9.54
C HIS A 34 7.10 23.66 -10.04
N LEU A 35 7.08 23.49 -11.37
CA LEU A 35 6.83 22.20 -12.04
C LEU A 35 7.71 21.07 -11.49
N VAL A 36 8.98 21.37 -11.22
CA VAL A 36 9.96 20.41 -10.69
C VAL A 36 9.55 19.86 -9.32
N LEU A 37 9.03 20.70 -8.43
CA LEU A 37 8.62 20.29 -7.08
C LEU A 37 7.40 19.37 -7.13
N ARG A 38 6.46 19.64 -8.04
CA ARG A 38 5.32 18.76 -8.29
C ARG A 38 5.78 17.38 -8.75
N VAL A 39 6.66 17.31 -9.75
CA VAL A 39 7.17 16.03 -10.27
C VAL A 39 7.90 15.23 -9.18
N LEU A 40 8.74 15.87 -8.38
CA LEU A 40 9.42 15.21 -7.25
C LEU A 40 8.44 14.65 -6.21
N ALA A 41 7.43 15.44 -5.82
CA ALA A 41 6.39 14.99 -4.90
C ALA A 41 5.61 13.80 -5.49
N GLY A 42 5.32 13.81 -6.80
CA GLY A 42 4.64 12.72 -7.49
C GLY A 42 5.46 11.43 -7.50
N ILE A 43 6.75 11.52 -7.80
CA ILE A 43 7.66 10.36 -7.78
C ILE A 43 7.75 9.78 -6.36
N ALA A 44 7.89 10.62 -5.34
CA ALA A 44 7.93 10.18 -3.95
C ALA A 44 6.63 9.48 -3.52
N ALA A 45 5.48 10.05 -3.89
CA ALA A 45 4.17 9.48 -3.58
C ALA A 45 3.99 8.10 -4.25
N VAL A 46 4.28 7.99 -5.55
CA VAL A 46 4.20 6.70 -6.28
C VAL A 46 5.14 5.66 -5.66
N GLY A 47 6.37 6.06 -5.33
CA GLY A 47 7.33 5.19 -4.65
C GLY A 47 6.78 4.64 -3.33
N PHE A 48 6.13 5.50 -2.53
CA PHE A 48 5.53 5.10 -1.26
C PHE A 48 4.36 4.12 -1.44
N VAL A 49 3.47 4.36 -2.40
CA VAL A 49 2.35 3.44 -2.70
C VAL A 49 2.86 2.07 -3.13
N LEU A 50 3.87 2.04 -4.00
CA LEU A 50 4.49 0.79 -4.45
C LEU A 50 5.12 0.01 -3.29
N LEU A 51 5.80 0.70 -2.37
CA LEU A 51 6.38 0.09 -1.19
C LEU A 51 5.33 -0.53 -0.27
N LEU A 52 4.23 0.18 -0.01
CA LEU A 52 3.11 -0.34 0.77
C LEU A 52 2.48 -1.57 0.11
N GLY A 53 2.25 -1.51 -1.20
CA GLY A 53 1.74 -2.64 -1.97
C GLY A 53 2.69 -3.85 -1.90
N TYR A 54 3.99 -3.62 -2.01
CA TYR A 54 5.01 -4.66 -1.92
C TYR A 54 5.05 -5.30 -0.53
N VAL A 55 5.01 -4.51 0.55
CA VAL A 55 5.00 -5.04 1.93
C VAL A 55 3.76 -5.90 2.19
N GLY A 56 2.58 -5.45 1.73
CA GLY A 56 1.35 -6.23 1.81
C GLY A 56 1.47 -7.54 1.03
N TRP A 57 2.00 -7.48 -0.19
CA TRP A 57 2.21 -8.64 -1.05
C TRP A 57 3.22 -9.63 -0.47
N ASP A 58 4.34 -9.15 0.08
CA ASP A 58 5.36 -9.98 0.74
C ASP A 58 4.76 -10.71 1.94
N ARG A 59 3.95 -10.03 2.75
CA ARG A 59 3.26 -10.65 3.89
C ARG A 59 2.27 -11.74 3.47
N ILE A 60 1.50 -11.52 2.41
CA ILE A 60 0.61 -12.54 1.84
C ILE A 60 1.42 -13.73 1.31
N GLN A 61 2.50 -13.48 0.57
CA GLN A 61 3.33 -14.55 0.03
C GLN A 61 3.98 -15.38 1.13
N ARG A 62 4.50 -14.75 2.19
CA ARG A 62 5.04 -15.47 3.36
C ARG A 62 3.98 -16.33 4.03
N ALA A 63 2.78 -15.80 4.26
CA ALA A 63 1.66 -16.58 4.82
C ALA A 63 1.21 -17.74 3.91
N ARG A 64 1.39 -17.63 2.59
CA ARG A 64 1.11 -18.71 1.63
C ARG A 64 2.25 -19.73 1.49
N LYS A 65 3.49 -19.33 1.83
CA LYS A 65 4.70 -20.15 1.81
C LYS A 65 4.99 -20.86 3.14
N GLU A 66 4.06 -20.87 4.10
CA GLU A 66 4.05 -21.81 5.23
C GLU A 66 3.16 -23.04 4.93
N PRO A 67 3.51 -23.93 3.98
CA PRO A 67 2.90 -25.25 3.96
C PRO A 67 3.54 -26.10 5.07
N LYS A 68 2.80 -26.32 6.15
CA LYS A 68 2.86 -27.56 6.93
C LYS A 68 4.26 -28.02 7.38
N GLU A 69 5.05 -27.18 8.05
CA GLU A 69 6.04 -27.71 9.01
C GLU A 69 5.33 -28.04 10.34
N ILE A 70 4.34 -28.95 10.27
CA ILE A 70 4.09 -29.81 11.41
C ILE A 70 5.33 -30.70 11.45
N LYS A 71 6.34 -30.31 12.22
CA LYS A 71 7.31 -31.27 12.72
C LYS A 71 6.54 -32.23 13.62
N GLU A 72 5.98 -33.29 13.02
CA GLU A 72 5.73 -34.54 13.73
C GLU A 72 7.09 -35.02 14.24
N VAL A 73 7.50 -34.52 15.42
CA VAL A 73 8.49 -35.22 16.22
C VAL A 73 7.73 -36.35 16.89
N LYS A 74 7.70 -37.49 16.21
CA LYS A 74 7.30 -38.77 16.77
C LYS A 74 8.28 -39.07 17.91
N HIS A 75 7.83 -38.97 19.16
CA HIS A 75 8.51 -39.55 20.30
C HIS A 75 7.52 -40.34 21.15
#